data_AF-A0A955DED3-F1
#
_entry.id   AF-A0A955DED3-F1
#
_cell.length_a   1.000
_cell.length_b   1.000
_cell.length_c   1.000
_cell.angle_alpha   90.00
_cell.angle_beta   90.00
_cell.angle_gamma   90.00
#
_symmetry.space_group_name_H-M   'P 1'
#
loop_
_entity.id
_entity.type
_entity.pdbx_description
1 polymer ?
#
loop_
_entity_poly.entity_id
_entity_poly.type
_entity_poly.pdbx_seq_one_letter_code
_entity_poly.pdbx_strand_id
1 'polypeptide(L)'
;ADLRTWTPPNRPIAFVFAWPPCDHLAVSGARWFRGKGLRALALSIELFAVAAEVCEASGAPYMIENPVSTISTYWREPDFMFDPASYALFADDADTEAYTKRTCLWTGGGFVMPDHAGVDPVLGSVMHRVPPGPDRKNIRSATPTGFARAVFAANSTGERPNAPLAQKGPS
;
A
#
# COMPACT_ATOMS: atom_id res chain seq x y z
N ALA A 1 14.48 7.86 -7.08
CA ALA A 1 15.61 6.94 -6.78
C ALA A 1 15.14 5.52 -7.01
N ASP A 2 16.02 4.63 -7.45
CA ASP A 2 15.70 3.20 -7.50
C ASP A 2 15.76 2.64 -6.09
N LEU A 3 14.67 2.00 -5.63
CA LEU A 3 14.59 1.43 -4.27
C LEU A 3 15.65 0.34 -4.05
N ARG A 4 16.09 -0.33 -5.11
CA ARG A 4 17.12 -1.40 -5.04
C ARG A 4 18.50 -0.90 -4.66
N THR A 5 18.75 0.40 -4.79
CA THR A 5 20.01 1.05 -4.43
C THR A 5 19.80 2.09 -3.32
N TRP A 6 18.60 2.16 -2.75
CA TRP A 6 18.29 3.10 -1.70
C TRP A 6 18.80 2.58 -0.35
N THR A 7 19.35 3.49 0.45
CA THR A 7 19.76 3.21 1.82
C THR A 7 19.04 4.18 2.74
N PRO A 8 18.52 3.73 3.89
CA PRO A 8 17.93 4.62 4.87
C PRO A 8 18.88 5.75 5.26
N PRO A 9 18.41 7.00 5.36
CA PRO A 9 19.22 8.07 5.89
C PRO A 9 19.59 7.77 7.35
N ASN A 10 20.76 8.24 7.79
CA ASN A 10 21.18 8.15 9.20
C ASN A 10 20.43 9.17 10.08
N ARG A 11 19.10 9.11 10.09
CA ARG A 11 18.20 9.89 10.93
C ARG A 11 16.94 9.09 11.20
N PRO A 12 16.23 9.34 12.31
CA PRO A 12 14.99 8.65 12.60
C PRO A 12 13.96 8.83 11.47
N ILE A 13 13.44 7.71 10.98
CA ILE A 13 12.28 7.69 10.08
C ILE A 13 11.04 7.59 10.96
N ALA A 14 10.08 8.48 10.76
CA ALA A 14 8.83 8.48 11.54
C ALA A 14 7.85 7.44 11.00
N PHE A 15 7.80 7.26 9.69
CA PHE A 15 6.88 6.36 9.01
C PHE A 15 7.33 6.07 7.57
N VAL A 16 7.01 4.89 7.02
CA VAL A 16 7.21 4.55 5.60
C VAL A 16 5.90 4.17 4.90
N PHE A 17 5.64 4.79 3.74
CA PHE A 17 4.57 4.39 2.83
C PHE A 17 5.18 3.88 1.52
N ALA A 18 4.76 2.70 1.05
CA ALA A 18 5.27 2.10 -0.17
C ALA A 18 4.15 1.68 -1.14
N TRP A 19 4.37 1.95 -2.43
CA TRP A 19 3.47 1.59 -3.53
C TRP A 19 4.22 0.82 -4.63
N PRO A 20 4.65 -0.43 -4.37
CA PRO A 20 5.34 -1.22 -5.38
C PRO A 20 4.46 -1.43 -6.63
N PRO A 21 5.04 -1.45 -7.84
CA PRO A 21 4.26 -1.62 -9.08
C PRO A 21 3.38 -2.88 -9.05
N CYS A 22 2.10 -2.73 -9.41
CA CYS A 22 1.11 -3.80 -9.36
C CYS A 22 0.70 -4.33 -10.74
N ASP A 23 1.24 -3.79 -11.84
CA ASP A 23 0.78 -4.06 -13.20
C ASP A 23 0.78 -5.56 -13.56
N HIS A 24 1.77 -6.31 -13.06
CA HIS A 24 1.91 -7.75 -13.31
C HIS A 24 1.49 -8.62 -12.11
N LEU A 25 1.02 -8.03 -11.02
CA LEU A 25 0.53 -8.73 -9.82
C LEU A 25 -0.99 -8.65 -9.69
N ALA A 26 -1.61 -7.53 -10.06
CA ALA A 26 -3.02 -7.25 -9.78
C ALA A 26 -3.98 -8.21 -10.51
N VAL A 27 -4.89 -8.84 -9.77
CA VAL A 27 -5.82 -9.85 -10.32
C VAL A 27 -6.88 -9.26 -11.23
N SER A 28 -7.11 -7.94 -11.16
CA SER A 28 -7.96 -7.24 -12.13
C SER A 28 -7.44 -7.33 -13.58
N GLY A 29 -6.18 -7.71 -13.78
CA GLY A 29 -5.59 -8.04 -15.07
C GLY A 29 -5.30 -9.53 -15.29
N ALA A 30 -5.84 -10.43 -14.46
CA ALA A 30 -5.50 -11.85 -14.44
C ALA A 30 -5.72 -12.56 -15.78
N ARG A 31 -6.74 -12.15 -16.55
CA ARG A 31 -7.03 -12.66 -17.90
C ARG A 31 -5.81 -12.59 -18.84
N TRP A 32 -4.90 -11.66 -18.59
CA TRP A 32 -3.73 -11.40 -19.43
C TRP A 32 -2.42 -11.97 -18.86
N PHE A 33 -2.43 -12.62 -17.68
CA PHE A 33 -1.20 -13.02 -16.99
C PHE A 33 -0.30 -13.93 -17.83
N ARG A 34 -0.86 -14.92 -18.53
CA ARG A 34 -0.08 -15.81 -19.41
C ARG A 34 0.69 -15.05 -20.50
N GLY A 35 0.16 -13.94 -20.99
CA GLY A 35 0.80 -13.10 -22.02
C GLY A 35 1.75 -12.04 -21.49
N LYS A 36 1.76 -11.77 -20.17
CA LYS A 36 2.62 -10.73 -19.56
C LYS A 36 4.09 -11.14 -19.44
N GLY A 37 4.38 -12.45 -19.51
CA GLY A 37 5.73 -13.00 -19.46
C GLY A 37 6.31 -13.14 -18.05
N LEU A 38 7.12 -14.19 -17.86
CA LEU A 38 7.69 -14.55 -16.55
C LEU A 38 8.65 -13.49 -16.00
N ARG A 39 9.41 -12.80 -16.87
CA ARG A 39 10.37 -11.77 -16.45
C ARG A 39 9.68 -10.55 -15.81
N ALA A 40 8.54 -10.13 -16.35
CA ALA A 40 7.80 -9.00 -15.81
C ALA A 40 7.14 -9.32 -14.46
N LEU A 41 6.65 -10.57 -14.31
CA LEU A 41 6.18 -11.08 -13.03
C LEU A 41 7.32 -11.13 -12.00
N ALA A 42 8.46 -11.75 -12.36
CA ALA A 42 9.61 -11.85 -11.48
C ALA A 42 10.09 -10.47 -11.00
N LEU A 43 10.21 -9.50 -11.90
CA LEU A 43 10.57 -8.12 -11.54
C LEU A 43 9.54 -7.48 -10.59
N SER A 44 8.24 -7.74 -10.77
CA SER A 44 7.23 -7.16 -9.88
C SER A 44 7.29 -7.78 -8.47
N ILE A 45 7.60 -9.07 -8.38
CA ILE A 45 7.85 -9.75 -7.10
C ILE A 45 9.13 -9.20 -6.45
N GLU A 46 10.22 -9.04 -7.21
CA GLU A 46 11.48 -8.43 -6.75
C GLU A 46 11.24 -7.04 -6.17
N LEU A 47 10.55 -6.16 -6.90
CA LEU A 47 10.27 -4.80 -6.44
C LEU A 47 9.37 -4.75 -5.20
N PHE A 48 8.45 -5.70 -5.06
CA PHE A 48 7.65 -5.82 -3.85
C PHE A 48 8.51 -6.27 -2.66
N ALA A 49 9.37 -7.28 -2.86
CA ALA A 49 10.29 -7.76 -1.83
C ALA A 49 11.24 -6.65 -1.35
N VAL A 50 11.82 -5.89 -2.27
CA VAL A 50 12.70 -4.75 -1.96
C VAL A 50 11.94 -3.68 -1.17
N ALA A 51 10.67 -3.40 -1.51
CA ALA A 51 9.86 -2.47 -0.73
C ALA A 51 9.64 -2.96 0.71
N ALA A 52 9.39 -4.27 0.89
CA ALA A 52 9.25 -4.86 2.21
C ALA A 52 10.55 -4.80 3.02
N GLU A 53 11.68 -5.17 2.41
CA GLU A 53 13.01 -5.11 3.05
C GLU A 53 13.36 -3.69 3.49
N VAL A 54 13.08 -2.68 2.65
CA VAL A 54 13.27 -1.27 2.97
C VAL A 54 12.38 -0.82 4.13
N CYS A 55 11.12 -1.25 4.14
CA CYS A 55 10.20 -0.95 5.23
C CYS A 55 10.69 -1.53 6.56
N GLU A 56 11.10 -2.79 6.57
CA GLU A 56 11.63 -3.47 7.77
C GLU A 56 12.93 -2.81 8.24
N ALA A 57 13.87 -2.55 7.31
CA ALA A 57 15.15 -1.91 7.62
C ALA A 57 15.01 -0.48 8.15
N SER A 58 13.88 0.18 7.88
CA SER A 58 13.61 1.52 8.41
C SER A 58 13.40 1.54 9.92
N GLY A 59 12.95 0.42 10.51
CA GLY A 59 12.55 0.32 11.91
C GLY A 59 11.37 1.21 12.32
N ALA A 60 10.71 1.85 11.35
CA ALA A 60 9.55 2.72 11.56
C ALA A 60 8.24 1.97 11.31
N PRO A 61 7.10 2.44 11.85
CA PRO A 61 5.79 2.01 11.38
C PRO A 61 5.68 2.17 9.86
N TYR A 62 5.11 1.19 9.18
CA TYR A 62 4.99 1.24 7.73
C TYR A 62 3.75 0.57 7.19
N MET A 63 3.39 0.96 5.96
CA MET A 63 2.42 0.24 5.14
C MET A 63 2.90 0.12 3.69
N ILE A 64 2.64 -1.03 3.09
CA ILE A 64 2.82 -1.33 1.68
C ILE A 64 1.43 -1.51 1.09
N GLU A 65 1.05 -0.64 0.14
CA GLU A 65 -0.26 -0.66 -0.50
C GLU A 65 -0.19 -1.37 -1.86
N ASN A 66 -1.13 -2.28 -2.10
CA ASN A 66 -1.35 -2.85 -3.42
C ASN A 66 -2.84 -3.15 -3.65
N PRO A 67 -3.37 -3.10 -4.89
CA PRO A 67 -4.65 -3.73 -5.16
C PRO A 67 -4.59 -5.24 -4.85
N VAL A 68 -5.75 -5.90 -4.79
CA VAL A 68 -5.81 -7.37 -4.73
C VAL A 68 -4.94 -7.97 -5.84
N SER A 69 -3.96 -8.78 -5.45
CA SER A 69 -2.88 -9.24 -6.32
C SER A 69 -2.41 -10.65 -5.96
N THR A 70 -1.59 -11.25 -6.83
CA THR A 70 -1.02 -12.59 -6.61
C THR A 70 0.11 -12.62 -5.58
N ILE A 71 0.50 -11.47 -5.00
CA ILE A 71 1.63 -11.45 -4.05
C ILE A 71 1.37 -12.34 -2.83
N SER A 72 0.11 -12.48 -2.40
CA SER A 72 -0.27 -13.39 -1.31
C SER A 72 -0.05 -14.87 -1.63
N THR A 73 0.09 -15.24 -2.91
CA THR A 73 0.50 -16.60 -3.30
C THR A 73 2.00 -16.85 -3.08
N TYR A 74 2.81 -15.81 -3.12
CA TYR A 74 4.28 -15.92 -3.08
C TYR A 74 4.89 -15.56 -1.72
N TRP A 75 4.15 -14.82 -0.88
CA TRP A 75 4.67 -14.31 0.40
C TRP A 75 3.73 -14.59 1.56
N ARG A 76 2.76 -13.70 1.81
CA ARG A 76 1.74 -13.86 2.87
C ARG A 76 0.48 -13.06 2.55
N GLU A 77 -0.59 -13.37 3.27
CA GLU A 77 -1.83 -12.59 3.24
C GLU A 77 -1.60 -11.14 3.72
N PRO A 78 -2.36 -10.16 3.20
CA PRO A 78 -2.33 -8.78 3.71
C PRO A 78 -2.85 -8.73 5.14
N ASP A 79 -2.34 -7.80 5.94
CA ASP A 79 -2.80 -7.59 7.32
C ASP A 79 -4.16 -6.90 7.35
N PHE A 80 -4.39 -5.98 6.41
CA PHE A 80 -5.64 -5.23 6.30
C PHE A 80 -6.10 -5.10 4.86
N MET A 81 -7.40 -4.85 4.70
CA MET A 81 -8.02 -4.45 3.45
C MET A 81 -8.92 -3.25 3.70
N PHE A 82 -9.01 -2.35 2.72
CA PHE A 82 -9.94 -1.23 2.78
C PHE A 82 -10.57 -0.92 1.43
N ASP A 83 -11.67 -0.17 1.51
CA ASP A 83 -12.30 0.50 0.40
C ASP A 83 -12.30 2.02 0.66
N PRO A 84 -12.20 2.86 -0.38
CA PRO A 84 -12.23 4.33 -0.25
C PRO A 84 -13.45 4.85 0.53
N ALA A 85 -14.63 4.31 0.23
CA ALA A 85 -15.87 4.69 0.90
C ALA A 85 -15.82 4.51 2.43
N SER A 86 -15.00 3.58 2.95
CA SER A 86 -14.83 3.35 4.40
C SER A 86 -14.16 4.51 5.15
N TYR A 87 -13.50 5.42 4.43
CA TYR A 87 -12.75 6.55 4.97
C TYR A 87 -13.15 7.89 4.36
N ALA A 88 -14.24 7.93 3.57
CA ALA A 88 -14.65 9.10 2.82
C ALA A 88 -14.94 10.32 3.72
N LEU A 89 -15.36 10.14 4.97
CA LEU A 89 -15.63 11.26 5.89
C LEU A 89 -14.36 11.99 6.36
N PHE A 90 -13.17 11.45 6.09
CA PHE A 90 -11.90 12.13 6.33
C PHE A 90 -11.45 13.00 5.13
N ALA A 91 -12.07 12.83 3.95
CA ALA A 91 -11.78 13.64 2.77
C ALA A 91 -12.40 15.04 2.88
N ASP A 92 -11.96 15.99 2.04
CA ASP A 92 -12.59 17.31 1.97
C ASP A 92 -14.03 17.25 1.45
N ASP A 93 -14.30 16.29 0.56
CA ASP A 93 -15.61 16.00 0.00
C ASP A 93 -15.81 14.48 -0.03
N ALA A 94 -16.64 13.98 0.89
CA ALA A 94 -16.92 12.55 1.04
C ALA A 94 -17.58 11.94 -0.21
N ASP A 95 -18.35 12.71 -0.97
CA ASP A 95 -19.06 12.21 -2.15
C ASP A 95 -18.07 11.83 -3.26
N THR A 96 -16.90 12.46 -3.32
CA THR A 96 -15.86 12.14 -4.30
C THR A 96 -15.19 10.78 -4.05
N GLU A 97 -15.22 10.29 -2.81
CA GLU A 97 -14.59 9.03 -2.40
C GLU A 97 -15.60 7.92 -2.04
N ALA A 98 -16.89 8.15 -2.33
CA ALA A 98 -17.98 7.19 -2.14
C ALA A 98 -17.97 6.03 -3.18
N TYR A 99 -16.81 5.46 -3.47
CA TYR A 99 -16.61 4.37 -4.44
C TYR A 99 -15.89 3.17 -3.82
N THR A 100 -16.01 2.00 -4.48
CA THR A 100 -15.27 0.79 -4.11
C THR A 100 -14.01 0.61 -4.95
N LYS A 101 -12.93 0.26 -4.27
CA LYS A 101 -11.63 -0.14 -4.81
C LYS A 101 -10.92 -0.90 -3.70
N ARG A 102 -11.20 -2.20 -3.64
CA ARG A 102 -10.60 -3.05 -2.61
C ARG A 102 -9.08 -3.04 -2.76
N THR A 103 -8.44 -2.58 -1.70
CA THR A 103 -7.00 -2.39 -1.61
C THR A 103 -6.48 -3.17 -0.41
N CYS A 104 -5.31 -3.78 -0.56
CA CYS A 104 -4.65 -4.62 0.43
C CYS A 104 -3.45 -3.87 1.03
N LEU A 105 -3.21 -4.08 2.32
CA LEU A 105 -2.11 -3.49 3.07
C LEU A 105 -1.27 -4.57 3.73
N TRP A 106 0.04 -4.48 3.56
CA TRP A 106 1.03 -5.23 4.35
C TRP A 106 1.75 -4.21 5.24
N THR A 107 1.73 -4.44 6.53
CA THR A 107 2.07 -3.46 7.55
C THR A 107 3.06 -4.05 8.55
N GLY A 108 3.73 -3.19 9.31
CA GLY A 108 4.65 -3.59 10.36
C GLY A 108 5.23 -2.38 11.09
N GLY A 109 6.25 -2.62 11.91
CA GLY A 109 6.91 -1.57 12.69
C GLY A 109 6.01 -0.85 13.70
N GLY A 110 4.88 -1.46 14.09
CA GLY A 110 3.90 -0.83 14.97
C GLY A 110 2.86 0.04 14.26
N PHE A 111 2.63 -0.17 12.96
CA PHE A 111 1.52 0.46 12.23
C PHE A 111 0.19 0.29 12.95
N VAL A 112 -0.56 1.39 13.04
CA VAL A 112 -1.93 1.42 13.56
C VAL A 112 -2.90 1.64 12.41
N MET A 113 -3.78 0.68 12.17
CA MET A 113 -4.87 0.82 11.21
C MET A 113 -5.89 1.83 11.76
N PRO A 114 -6.27 2.88 11.00
CA PRO A 114 -7.21 3.88 11.48
C PRO A 114 -8.64 3.35 11.58
N ASP A 115 -9.40 3.87 12.55
CA ASP A 115 -10.84 3.65 12.66
C ASP A 115 -11.59 4.13 11.41
N HIS A 116 -12.68 3.44 11.09
CA HIS A 116 -13.48 3.75 9.92
C HIS A 116 -14.42 4.94 10.18
N ALA A 117 -14.49 5.86 9.22
CA ALA A 117 -15.51 6.89 9.15
C ALA A 117 -15.86 7.09 7.67
N GLY A 118 -16.91 6.39 7.24
CA GLY A 118 -17.23 6.20 5.83
C GLY A 118 -18.66 6.56 5.47
N VAL A 119 -18.95 6.40 4.19
CA VAL A 119 -20.27 6.58 3.57
C VAL A 119 -20.64 5.35 2.76
N ASP A 120 -21.91 5.24 2.36
CA ASP A 120 -22.32 4.20 1.42
C ASP A 120 -21.63 4.40 0.06
N PRO A 121 -21.15 3.33 -0.60
CA PRO A 121 -20.38 3.43 -1.84
C PRO A 121 -21.29 3.65 -3.06
N VAL A 122 -22.02 4.76 -3.10
CA VAL A 122 -23.04 5.09 -4.11
C VAL A 122 -22.47 5.17 -5.54
N LEU A 123 -21.17 5.45 -5.70
CA LEU A 123 -20.51 5.46 -7.02
C LEU A 123 -20.16 4.05 -7.52
N GLY A 124 -20.14 3.06 -6.63
CA GLY A 124 -19.75 1.67 -6.92
C GLY A 124 -18.31 1.52 -7.37
N SER A 125 -18.01 0.51 -8.19
CA SER A 125 -16.65 0.32 -8.72
C SER A 125 -16.40 1.28 -9.89
N VAL A 126 -15.53 2.27 -9.73
CA VAL A 126 -15.28 3.29 -10.76
C VAL A 126 -14.02 3.05 -11.60
N MET A 127 -13.08 2.23 -11.13
CA MET A 127 -11.74 2.07 -11.74
C MET A 127 -11.75 1.50 -13.16
N HIS A 128 -12.80 0.79 -13.54
CA HIS A 128 -12.98 0.26 -14.91
C HIS A 128 -13.49 1.32 -15.89
N ARG A 129 -14.06 2.43 -15.40
CA ARG A 129 -14.61 3.54 -16.20
C ARG A 129 -13.54 4.56 -16.59
N VAL A 130 -12.36 4.52 -15.97
CA VAL A 130 -11.25 5.42 -16.30
C VAL A 130 -10.74 5.14 -17.72
N PRO A 131 -10.84 6.12 -18.64
CA PRO A 131 -10.51 5.94 -20.05
C PRO A 131 -9.01 5.65 -20.25
N PRO A 132 -8.63 4.97 -21.34
CA PRO A 132 -7.22 4.82 -21.74
C PRO A 132 -6.59 6.20 -21.92
N GLY A 133 -5.37 6.36 -21.40
CA GLY A 133 -4.64 7.61 -21.46
C GLY A 133 -3.35 7.54 -20.65
N PRO A 134 -2.44 8.52 -20.82
CA PRO A 134 -1.16 8.55 -20.12
C PRO A 134 -1.32 8.54 -18.59
N ASP A 135 -2.34 9.23 -18.07
CA ASP A 135 -2.56 9.35 -16.62
C ASP A 135 -3.39 8.23 -16.01
N ARG A 136 -3.93 7.31 -16.83
CA ARG A 136 -4.83 6.26 -16.36
C ARG A 136 -4.24 5.44 -15.23
N LYS A 137 -2.93 5.14 -15.31
CA LYS A 137 -2.24 4.38 -14.27
C LYS A 137 -2.23 5.16 -12.95
N ASN A 138 -1.83 6.43 -12.99
CA ASN A 138 -1.74 7.30 -11.82
C ASN A 138 -3.10 7.50 -11.15
N ILE A 139 -4.14 7.78 -11.95
CA ILE A 139 -5.52 7.95 -11.45
C ILE A 139 -5.99 6.67 -10.73
N ARG A 140 -5.71 5.50 -11.31
CA ARG A 140 -6.14 4.22 -10.72
C ARG A 140 -5.31 3.77 -9.52
N SER A 141 -4.06 4.23 -9.42
CA SER A 141 -3.16 3.90 -8.32
C SER A 141 -3.18 4.91 -7.17
N ALA A 142 -3.82 6.07 -7.34
CA ALA A 142 -3.92 7.07 -6.28
C ALA A 142 -4.58 6.47 -5.03
N THR A 143 -3.94 6.72 -3.88
CA THR A 143 -4.52 6.45 -2.56
C THR A 143 -5.61 7.49 -2.31
N PRO A 144 -6.80 7.08 -1.83
CA PRO A 144 -7.86 8.02 -1.45
C PRO A 144 -7.37 8.97 -0.36
N THR A 145 -7.68 10.25 -0.49
CA THR A 145 -7.27 11.30 0.45
C THR A 145 -7.87 11.10 1.84
N GLY A 146 -9.10 10.60 1.94
CA GLY A 146 -9.72 10.25 3.21
C GLY A 146 -8.92 9.18 3.95
N PHE A 147 -8.55 8.11 3.25
CA PHE A 147 -7.70 7.06 3.83
C PHE A 147 -6.32 7.60 4.24
N ALA A 148 -5.66 8.37 3.38
CA ALA A 148 -4.35 8.93 3.69
C ALA A 148 -4.35 9.82 4.95
N ARG A 149 -5.39 10.65 5.12
CA ARG A 149 -5.58 11.51 6.31
C ARG A 149 -5.86 10.69 7.55
N ALA A 150 -6.69 9.66 7.45
CA ALA A 150 -6.98 8.76 8.55
C ALA A 150 -5.71 8.04 9.05
N VAL A 151 -4.90 7.51 8.13
CA VAL A 151 -3.62 6.86 8.47
C VAL A 151 -2.67 7.85 9.14
N PHE A 152 -2.55 9.07 8.62
CA PHE A 152 -1.72 10.10 9.23
C PHE A 152 -2.15 10.41 10.67
N ALA A 153 -3.46 10.61 10.89
CA ALA A 153 -3.99 10.88 12.23
C ALA A 153 -3.67 9.73 13.21
N ALA A 154 -3.90 8.48 12.82
CA ALA A 154 -3.70 7.30 13.67
C ALA A 154 -2.23 7.01 13.99
N ASN A 155 -1.28 7.44 13.14
CA ASN A 155 0.14 7.10 13.28
C ASN A 155 1.04 8.31 13.62
N SER A 156 0.46 9.49 13.86
CA SER A 156 1.20 10.71 14.21
C SER A 156 1.35 10.93 15.72
N THR A 157 0.60 10.20 16.55
CA THR A 157 0.58 10.34 18.00
C THR A 157 1.74 9.56 18.65
N GLY A 158 2.96 10.11 18.58
CA GLY A 158 4.15 9.99 19.45
C GLY A 158 4.55 8.71 20.23
N GLU A 159 3.66 7.78 20.56
CA GLU A 159 3.95 6.56 21.29
C GLU A 159 4.48 5.49 20.32
N ARG A 160 5.79 5.50 20.09
CA ARG A 160 6.46 4.39 19.40
C ARG A 160 6.53 3.20 20.36
N PRO A 161 5.89 2.06 20.08
CA PRO A 161 6.19 0.85 20.83
C PRO A 161 7.69 0.56 20.67
N ASN A 162 8.39 0.36 21.79
CA ASN A 162 9.83 0.08 21.78
C ASN A 162 10.11 -1.09 20.83
N ALA A 163 10.69 -0.80 19.66
CA ALA A 163 11.23 -1.85 18.81
C ALA A 163 12.34 -2.55 19.61
N PRO A 164 12.30 -3.88 19.80
CA PRO A 164 13.40 -4.58 20.43
C PRO A 164 14.65 -4.33 19.57
N LEU A 165 15.67 -3.75 20.19
CA LEU A 165 17.00 -3.62 19.60
C LEU A 165 17.38 -5.00 19.05
N ALA A 166 17.64 -5.10 17.75
CA ALA A 166 18.17 -6.30 17.13
C ALA A 166 19.37 -6.74 17.97
N GLN A 167 19.22 -7.86 18.69
CA GLN A 167 20.32 -8.43 19.45
C GLN A 167 21.41 -8.78 18.44
N LYS A 168 22.58 -8.14 18.59
CA LYS A 168 23.79 -8.61 17.93
C LYS A 168 23.96 -10.08 18.30
N GLY A 169 23.84 -10.97 17.32
CA GLY A 169 24.20 -12.37 17.48
C GLY A 169 25.67 -12.49 17.92
N PRO A 170 26.01 -13.54 18.69
CA PRO A 170 27.36 -13.68 19.23
C PRO A 170 28.37 -13.95 18.11
N SER A 171 29.59 -13.46 18.37
CA SER A 171 30.81 -13.53 17.58
C SER A 171 31.19 -14.93 17.10
#